data_AF-A0A7J9G8A5-F1
#
_entry.id   AF-A0A7J9G8A5-F1
#
_cell.length_a   1.000
_cell.length_b   1.000
_cell.length_c   1.000
_cell.angle_alpha   90.00
_cell.angle_beta   90.00
_cell.angle_gamma   90.00
#
_symmetry.space_group_name_H-M   'P 1'
#
loop_
_entity.id
_entity.type
_entity.pdbx_description
1 polymer ?
#
loop_
_entity_poly.entity_id
_entity_poly.type
_entity_poly.pdbx_seq_one_letter_code
_entity_poly.pdbx_strand_id
1 'polypeptide(L)'
;EWHQEKFVCINGCKPAKDSDFLPQLIPLPNGFEGHQSADSLEDVDEELELDECHYIIDSQHFKKGPTQEASVLCDDLSFGKESVPVACVVDEGLFDSLNNSGLSFNEQNAGPSMPWENFTYVTNSLLDQSLDLDVESMQLGCICSNSTCYPETCDHVYLFDNDYEDARDIYGKPMRGRFPYDDKGRIILEEGYLVYECNRMCSCNKACPNRVLQKGVRVKLEVFKTKNKGWGIRAGEPILSGTFVCEYVGILGKQEANYRLTRYGRDGCNYMFNVDSHINDMSRLIEGQARYFIDASKYGNVSRFINHSCSPNLVNRQVLVDSMDCHRAHIGLYA
;
A
#
# COMPACT_ATOMS: atom_id res chain seq x y z
N GLU A 1 -14.04 19.59 -12.92
CA GLU A 1 -15.19 18.91 -12.26
C GLU A 1 -15.07 17.37 -12.19
N TRP A 2 -13.93 16.74 -12.52
CA TRP A 2 -13.80 15.28 -12.53
C TRP A 2 -13.70 14.60 -11.15
N HIS A 3 -13.61 15.37 -10.07
CA HIS A 3 -13.49 14.88 -8.69
C HIS A 3 -14.82 14.90 -7.92
N GLN A 4 -15.93 15.31 -8.54
CA GLN A 4 -17.22 15.48 -7.85
C GLN A 4 -18.11 14.22 -7.85
N GLU A 5 -17.75 13.19 -8.60
CA GLU A 5 -18.47 11.92 -8.56
C GLU A 5 -18.06 11.12 -7.33
N LYS A 6 -18.78 11.35 -6.23
CA LYS A 6 -18.72 10.49 -5.04
C LYS A 6 -19.07 9.07 -5.46
N PHE A 7 -18.05 8.22 -5.58
CA PHE A 7 -18.26 6.79 -5.76
C PHE A 7 -18.98 6.22 -4.54
N VAL A 8 -20.17 5.66 -4.77
CA VAL A 8 -20.93 4.91 -3.77
C VAL A 8 -20.55 3.43 -3.96
N CYS A 9 -19.89 2.78 -2.98
CA CYS A 9 -19.59 1.33 -3.09
C CYS A 9 -20.92 0.59 -3.27
N ILE A 10 -21.00 -0.29 -4.27
CA ILE A 10 -22.19 -1.10 -4.56
C ILE A 10 -22.57 -1.98 -3.36
N ASN A 11 -21.60 -2.28 -2.48
CA ASN A 11 -21.81 -2.99 -1.22
C ASN A 11 -22.33 -2.08 -0.08
N GLY A 12 -22.71 -0.82 -0.38
CA GLY A 12 -23.33 0.09 0.58
C GLY A 12 -22.37 0.72 1.60
N CYS A 13 -21.05 0.61 1.41
CA CYS A 13 -20.07 1.21 2.30
C CYS A 13 -20.23 2.74 2.30
N LYS A 14 -20.55 3.32 3.46
CA LYS A 14 -20.53 4.78 3.64
C LYS A 14 -19.08 5.22 3.82
N PRO A 15 -18.67 6.38 3.29
CA PRO A 15 -17.43 7.01 3.73
C PRO A 15 -17.49 7.14 5.25
N ALA A 16 -16.43 6.74 5.95
CA ALA A 16 -16.38 6.68 7.40
C ALA A 16 -16.84 8.03 7.99
N LYS A 17 -18.04 8.07 8.53
CA LYS A 17 -18.50 9.11 9.44
C LYS A 17 -18.22 8.58 10.82
N ASP A 18 -17.35 9.28 11.55
CA ASP A 18 -17.09 9.18 12.99
C ASP A 18 -17.40 7.82 13.61
N SER A 19 -16.36 6.99 13.78
CA SER A 19 -16.45 5.71 14.47
C SER A 19 -16.46 5.92 15.98
N ASP A 20 -17.54 6.50 16.51
CA ASP A 20 -17.92 6.24 17.88
C ASP A 20 -18.88 5.04 17.88
N PHE A 21 -18.48 4.00 18.61
CA PHE A 21 -19.19 2.73 18.86
C PHE A 21 -19.15 1.67 17.73
N LEU A 22 -18.18 0.76 17.83
CA LEU A 22 -18.33 -0.61 17.32
C LEU A 22 -19.06 -1.45 18.38
N PRO A 23 -20.16 -2.17 18.04
CA PRO A 23 -20.71 -3.19 18.92
C PRO A 23 -19.76 -4.40 18.98
N GLN A 24 -19.68 -5.02 20.16
CA GLN A 24 -18.93 -6.25 20.39
C GLN A 24 -19.47 -7.39 19.50
N LEU A 25 -18.55 -8.15 18.90
CA LEU A 25 -18.84 -9.34 18.11
C LEU A 25 -19.54 -10.39 19.00
N ILE A 26 -20.76 -10.77 18.64
CA ILE A 26 -21.48 -11.91 19.23
C ILE A 26 -21.04 -13.18 18.48
N PRO A 27 -20.65 -14.27 19.15
CA PRO A 27 -20.34 -15.54 18.49
C PRO A 27 -21.61 -16.14 17.84
N LEU A 28 -21.48 -16.69 16.63
CA LEU A 28 -22.57 -17.42 15.99
C LEU A 28 -22.99 -18.64 16.84
N PRO A 29 -24.30 -18.96 16.95
CA PRO A 29 -24.76 -20.15 17.64
C PRO A 29 -24.48 -21.41 16.82
N ASN A 30 -23.91 -22.42 17.47
CA ASN A 30 -23.80 -23.79 16.99
C ASN A 30 -25.19 -24.35 16.63
N GLY A 31 -25.28 -24.99 15.46
CA GLY A 31 -26.42 -25.85 15.13
C GLY A 31 -26.52 -26.21 13.67
N PHE A 32 -25.90 -27.32 13.28
CA PHE A 32 -26.52 -28.24 12.33
C PHE A 32 -26.20 -29.67 12.73
N GLU A 33 -27.27 -30.41 13.04
CA GLU A 33 -27.32 -31.84 13.30
C GLU A 33 -26.91 -32.62 12.04
N GLY A 34 -26.10 -33.66 12.24
CA GLY A 34 -25.76 -34.66 11.23
C GLY A 34 -25.55 -36.00 11.92
N HIS A 35 -26.54 -36.88 11.73
CA HIS A 35 -26.72 -38.26 12.18
C HIS A 35 -25.52 -39.10 12.68
N GLN A 36 -25.83 -39.85 13.75
CA GLN A 36 -25.09 -40.99 14.29
C GLN A 36 -24.92 -42.13 13.27
N SER A 37 -23.70 -42.70 13.25
CA SER A 37 -23.49 -44.14 13.26
C SER A 37 -22.09 -44.44 13.76
N ALA A 38 -22.01 -45.33 14.74
CA ALA A 38 -20.78 -45.82 15.36
C ALA A 38 -20.16 -46.93 14.50
N ASP A 39 -18.83 -46.96 14.41
CA ASP A 39 -18.06 -48.16 14.71
C ASP A 39 -16.58 -47.81 14.95
N SER A 40 -16.04 -48.46 15.98
CA SER A 40 -14.69 -48.38 16.53
C SER A 40 -13.65 -49.14 15.70
N LEU A 41 -12.38 -48.68 15.72
CA LEU A 41 -11.18 -49.45 16.13
C LEU A 41 -9.89 -48.63 15.96
N GLU A 42 -8.87 -49.00 16.75
CA GLU A 42 -7.67 -48.27 17.20
C GLU A 42 -6.49 -48.19 16.21
N ASP A 43 -5.67 -47.15 16.43
CA ASP A 43 -4.19 -47.00 16.30
C ASP A 43 -3.41 -47.52 15.07
N VAL A 44 -2.67 -46.62 14.39
CA VAL A 44 -1.20 -46.40 14.50
C VAL A 44 -0.71 -45.57 13.29
N ASP A 45 0.14 -44.59 13.61
CA ASP A 45 0.99 -43.72 12.78
C ASP A 45 1.34 -44.17 11.34
N GLU A 46 0.95 -43.33 10.37
CA GLU A 46 1.76 -43.00 9.21
C GLU A 46 1.70 -41.48 9.01
N GLU A 47 2.83 -40.80 9.15
CA GLU A 47 3.03 -39.40 8.77
C GLU A 47 2.70 -39.25 7.27
N LEU A 48 1.47 -38.84 6.99
CA LEU A 48 1.09 -38.37 5.66
C LEU A 48 1.71 -36.98 5.46
N GLU A 49 2.70 -36.92 4.58
CA GLU A 49 3.16 -35.71 3.93
C GLU A 49 1.94 -34.96 3.36
N LEU A 50 1.47 -33.94 4.07
CA LEU A 50 0.31 -33.16 3.67
C LEU A 50 0.74 -32.07 2.69
N ASP A 51 0.63 -32.45 1.42
CA ASP A 51 0.26 -31.69 0.24
C ASP A 51 0.48 -30.17 0.31
N GLU A 52 1.49 -29.75 -0.44
CA GLU A 52 1.58 -28.43 -1.02
C GLU A 52 0.23 -28.06 -1.64
N CYS A 53 -0.49 -27.11 -1.02
CA CYS A 53 -1.62 -26.42 -1.64
C CYS A 53 -1.11 -25.54 -2.80
N HIS A 54 -0.62 -26.19 -3.85
CA HIS A 54 -0.48 -25.61 -5.17
C HIS A 54 -1.89 -25.29 -5.68
N TYR A 55 -2.30 -24.03 -5.54
CA TYR A 55 -3.32 -23.50 -6.43
C TYR A 55 -2.73 -23.54 -7.86
N ILE A 56 -2.93 -24.65 -8.56
CA ILE A 56 -2.75 -24.71 -10.00
C ILE A 56 -3.81 -23.78 -10.57
N ILE A 57 -3.41 -22.55 -10.89
CA ILE A 57 -4.20 -21.65 -11.73
C ILE A 57 -4.24 -22.33 -13.10
N ASP A 58 -5.30 -23.10 -13.34
CA ASP A 58 -5.53 -23.71 -14.66
C ASP A 58 -5.56 -22.58 -15.70
N SER A 59 -4.91 -22.83 -16.84
CA SER A 59 -4.87 -21.98 -18.04
C SER A 59 -6.25 -21.47 -18.49
N GLN A 60 -7.33 -22.12 -18.04
CA GLN A 60 -8.72 -21.72 -18.27
C GLN A 60 -9.15 -20.46 -17.49
N HIS A 61 -8.41 -20.03 -16.45
CA HIS A 61 -8.60 -18.74 -15.77
C HIS A 61 -7.93 -17.59 -16.52
N PHE A 62 -6.92 -17.88 -17.35
CA PHE A 62 -6.42 -16.96 -18.37
C PHE A 62 -7.32 -17.06 -19.60
N LYS A 63 -8.59 -16.67 -19.48
CA LYS A 63 -9.27 -16.14 -20.66
C LYS A 63 -8.43 -14.94 -21.09
N LYS A 64 -7.63 -15.11 -22.15
CA LYS A 64 -7.13 -14.03 -22.98
C LYS A 64 -8.37 -13.23 -23.36
N GLY A 65 -8.68 -12.21 -22.57
CA GLY A 65 -9.66 -11.20 -22.95
C GLY A 65 -9.24 -10.67 -24.31
N PRO A 66 -10.17 -10.14 -25.12
CA PRO A 66 -9.78 -9.44 -26.33
C PRO A 66 -8.69 -8.45 -25.92
N THR A 67 -7.55 -8.47 -26.59
CA THR A 67 -6.54 -7.42 -26.49
C THR A 67 -7.29 -6.12 -26.76
N GLN A 68 -7.68 -5.42 -25.70
CA GLN A 68 -8.28 -4.11 -25.84
C GLN A 68 -7.16 -3.26 -26.41
N GLU A 69 -7.29 -2.90 -27.68
CA GLU A 69 -6.43 -1.88 -28.27
C GLU A 69 -6.58 -0.65 -27.38
N ALA A 70 -5.46 -0.24 -26.81
CA ALA A 70 -5.37 0.85 -25.85
C ALA A 70 -4.46 1.91 -26.44
N SER A 71 -4.96 3.14 -26.49
CA SER A 71 -4.20 4.29 -26.95
C SER A 71 -3.33 4.80 -25.82
N VAL A 72 -2.03 4.93 -26.07
CA VAL A 72 -1.08 5.53 -25.11
C VAL A 72 -1.22 7.05 -25.19
N LEU A 73 -1.55 7.68 -24.05
CA LEU A 73 -1.60 9.14 -23.93
C LEU A 73 -0.28 9.75 -23.45
N CYS A 74 0.46 8.98 -22.64
CA CYS A 74 1.78 9.35 -22.14
C CYS A 74 2.59 8.07 -21.91
N ASP A 75 3.80 8.00 -22.47
CA ASP A 75 4.68 6.83 -22.32
C ASP A 75 5.20 6.67 -20.88
N ASP A 76 5.40 7.79 -20.17
CA ASP A 76 5.88 7.77 -18.79
C ASP A 76 5.44 9.01 -17.99
N LEU A 77 4.48 8.81 -17.10
CA LEU A 77 3.98 9.82 -16.16
C LEU A 77 5.01 10.22 -15.09
N SER A 78 6.03 9.40 -14.85
CA SER A 78 7.08 9.72 -13.90
C SER A 78 8.12 10.68 -14.48
N PHE A 79 8.13 10.87 -15.81
CA PHE A 79 9.13 11.66 -16.53
C PHE A 79 10.58 11.21 -16.23
N GLY A 80 10.81 9.89 -16.21
CA GLY A 80 12.10 9.26 -15.95
C GLY A 80 12.53 9.25 -14.48
N LYS A 81 11.62 9.59 -13.55
CA LYS A 81 11.92 9.55 -12.10
C LYS A 81 11.84 8.15 -11.51
N GLU A 82 11.02 7.28 -12.09
CA GLU A 82 10.95 5.87 -11.70
C GLU A 82 11.88 5.02 -12.57
N SER A 83 12.31 3.87 -12.04
CA SER A 83 13.17 2.94 -12.79
C SER A 83 12.43 2.20 -13.90
N VAL A 84 11.12 2.03 -13.73
CA VAL A 84 10.19 1.44 -14.70
C VAL A 84 9.19 2.53 -15.12
N PRO A 85 9.02 2.79 -16.43
CA PRO A 85 8.12 3.83 -16.90
C PRO A 85 6.67 3.51 -16.53
N VAL A 86 5.92 4.54 -16.15
CA VAL A 86 4.50 4.42 -15.78
C VAL A 86 3.65 5.00 -16.91
N ALA A 87 3.19 4.14 -17.80
CA ALA A 87 2.40 4.57 -18.96
C ALA A 87 0.99 5.03 -18.55
N CYS A 88 0.45 6.00 -19.29
CA CYS A 88 -0.95 6.40 -19.20
C CYS A 88 -1.68 6.00 -20.47
N VAL A 89 -2.76 5.23 -20.34
CA VAL A 89 -3.47 4.61 -21.46
C VAL A 89 -4.98 4.83 -21.36
N VAL A 90 -5.64 4.75 -22.51
CA VAL A 90 -7.09 4.79 -22.64
C VAL A 90 -7.52 3.65 -23.54
N ASP A 91 -8.35 2.76 -23.01
CA ASP A 91 -8.93 1.67 -23.79
C ASP A 91 -9.92 2.28 -24.82
N GLU A 92 -9.93 1.78 -26.06
CA GLU A 92 -10.64 2.39 -27.21
C GLU A 92 -12.10 2.80 -26.93
N GLY A 93 -12.84 2.00 -26.16
CA GLY A 93 -14.25 2.29 -25.83
C GLY A 93 -14.48 3.46 -24.87
N LEU A 94 -13.44 4.07 -24.31
CA LEU A 94 -13.51 5.22 -23.41
C LEU A 94 -12.90 6.50 -23.99
N PHE A 95 -12.33 6.42 -25.20
CA PHE A 95 -11.71 7.56 -25.86
C PHE A 95 -12.73 8.67 -26.18
N ASP A 96 -13.92 8.30 -26.63
CA ASP A 96 -15.01 9.24 -26.90
C ASP A 96 -15.54 9.92 -25.63
N SER A 97 -15.46 9.25 -24.48
CA SER A 97 -15.84 9.84 -23.19
C SER A 97 -14.87 10.91 -22.71
N LEU A 98 -13.58 10.83 -23.08
CA LEU A 98 -12.61 11.90 -22.82
C LEU A 98 -12.95 13.18 -23.61
N ASN A 99 -13.36 13.02 -24.86
CA ASN A 99 -13.71 14.16 -25.73
C ASN A 99 -15.09 14.77 -25.40
N ASN A 100 -16.04 13.97 -24.92
CA ASN A 100 -17.39 14.43 -24.54
C ASN A 100 -17.51 14.95 -23.11
N SER A 101 -16.46 14.88 -22.28
CA SER A 101 -16.43 15.48 -20.93
C SER A 101 -16.29 17.02 -20.95
N GLY A 102 -16.66 17.66 -22.06
CA GLY A 102 -16.62 19.10 -22.27
C GLY A 102 -17.55 19.82 -21.29
N LEU A 103 -16.95 20.46 -20.29
CA LEU A 103 -17.46 21.73 -19.80
C LEU A 103 -17.74 22.63 -21.01
N SER A 104 -18.98 23.11 -21.07
CA SER A 104 -19.55 24.06 -22.04
C SER A 104 -18.54 24.74 -22.96
N PHE A 105 -18.65 24.50 -24.27
CA PHE A 105 -17.97 25.24 -25.34
C PHE A 105 -18.24 26.74 -25.19
N ASN A 106 -17.37 27.44 -24.47
CA ASN A 106 -17.14 28.88 -24.54
C ASN A 106 -15.86 29.23 -23.77
N GLU A 107 -14.73 28.71 -24.23
CA GLU A 107 -13.42 29.37 -24.15
C GLU A 107 -12.46 28.61 -25.07
N GLN A 108 -11.65 29.34 -25.83
CA GLN A 108 -10.88 28.84 -26.96
C GLN A 108 -9.75 27.90 -26.48
N ASN A 109 -9.63 26.71 -27.09
CA ASN A 109 -8.44 25.84 -27.11
C ASN A 109 -8.00 25.11 -25.82
N ALA A 110 -8.90 24.63 -24.95
CA ALA A 110 -8.52 23.67 -23.90
C ALA A 110 -8.95 22.25 -24.27
N GLY A 111 -7.99 21.36 -24.55
CA GLY A 111 -8.23 19.92 -24.70
C GLY A 111 -8.68 19.26 -23.39
N PRO A 112 -9.02 17.96 -23.40
CA PRO A 112 -9.37 17.24 -22.17
C PRO A 112 -8.22 17.31 -21.17
N SER A 113 -8.50 17.75 -19.93
CA SER A 113 -7.46 17.86 -18.89
C SER A 113 -6.90 16.49 -18.54
N MET A 114 -5.60 16.36 -18.69
CA MET A 114 -4.87 15.11 -18.48
C MET A 114 -4.57 14.89 -16.99
N PRO A 115 -4.53 13.63 -16.53
CA PRO A 115 -4.40 13.33 -15.09
C PRO A 115 -3.11 13.85 -14.44
N TRP A 116 -2.07 14.13 -15.24
CA TRP A 116 -0.77 14.63 -14.78
C TRP A 116 -0.64 16.16 -14.76
N GLU A 117 -1.62 16.92 -15.27
CA GLU A 117 -1.50 18.38 -15.36
C GLU A 117 -1.66 19.08 -14.01
N ASN A 118 -2.36 18.43 -13.06
CA ASN A 118 -2.81 19.07 -11.82
C ASN A 118 -1.97 18.69 -10.59
N PHE A 119 -0.87 17.95 -10.76
CA PHE A 119 0.03 17.58 -9.66
C PHE A 119 1.47 17.41 -10.17
N THR A 120 2.43 17.43 -9.24
CA THR A 120 3.84 17.18 -9.52
C THR A 120 4.21 15.75 -9.12
N TYR A 121 4.75 14.99 -10.06
CA TYR A 121 5.26 13.64 -9.77
C TYR A 121 6.49 13.72 -8.86
N VAL A 122 6.47 13.05 -7.70
CA VAL A 122 7.59 12.92 -6.76
C VAL A 122 7.77 11.47 -6.35
N THR A 123 8.99 11.06 -5.99
CA THR A 123 9.30 9.67 -5.59
C THR A 123 9.52 9.51 -4.10
N ASN A 124 9.53 10.61 -3.33
CA ASN A 124 9.70 10.62 -1.89
C ASN A 124 8.69 11.60 -1.28
N SER A 125 8.23 11.32 -0.07
CA SER A 125 7.36 12.23 0.67
C SER A 125 8.09 13.53 1.04
N LEU A 126 7.37 14.63 0.97
CA LEU A 126 7.86 15.96 1.35
C LEU A 126 7.38 16.28 2.76
N LEU A 127 8.25 16.78 3.63
CA LEU A 127 7.84 17.27 4.94
C LEU A 127 7.17 18.63 4.81
N ASP A 128 6.01 18.80 5.45
CA ASP A 128 5.40 20.12 5.62
C ASP A 128 6.31 21.01 6.49
N GLN A 129 6.35 22.31 6.19
CA GLN A 129 7.18 23.29 6.90
C GLN A 129 6.87 23.39 8.39
N SER A 130 5.69 22.94 8.83
CA SER A 130 5.28 22.87 10.24
C SER A 130 5.90 21.72 11.03
N LEU A 131 6.60 20.78 10.37
CA LEU A 131 7.32 19.69 11.02
C LEU A 131 8.75 20.14 11.34
N ASP A 132 8.95 20.69 12.54
CA ASP A 132 10.27 21.13 13.03
C ASP A 132 11.36 20.04 12.91
N LEU A 133 12.57 20.53 12.64
CA LEU A 133 13.79 19.83 12.19
C LEU A 133 14.52 19.00 13.26
N ASP A 134 13.84 18.34 14.20
CA ASP A 134 14.49 17.44 15.18
C ASP A 134 14.83 16.05 14.61
N VAL A 135 15.11 15.97 13.31
CA VAL A 135 15.12 14.72 12.50
C VAL A 135 16.45 13.94 12.61
N GLU A 136 17.52 14.54 13.13
CA GLU A 136 18.83 13.88 13.18
C GLU A 136 19.00 12.93 14.38
N SER A 137 18.17 13.03 15.42
CA SER A 137 18.42 12.34 16.70
C SER A 137 17.90 10.90 16.79
N MET A 138 17.12 10.42 15.81
CA MET A 138 16.49 9.08 15.85
C MET A 138 16.94 8.13 14.73
N GLN A 139 17.96 8.48 13.95
CA GLN A 139 18.46 7.63 12.87
C GLN A 139 19.44 6.59 13.40
N LEU A 140 19.01 5.33 13.43
CA LEU A 140 19.85 4.19 13.76
C LEU A 140 20.31 3.48 12.47
N GLY A 141 21.62 3.33 12.32
CA GLY A 141 22.25 2.58 11.22
C GLY A 141 22.82 1.26 11.72
N CYS A 142 22.94 0.27 10.83
CA CYS A 142 23.59 -0.99 11.16
C CYS A 142 25.10 -0.96 10.88
N ILE A 143 25.87 -1.70 11.69
CA ILE A 143 27.33 -1.81 11.60
C ILE A 143 27.76 -3.15 10.99
N CYS A 144 26.93 -3.74 10.11
CA CYS A 144 27.26 -4.99 9.44
C CYS A 144 28.60 -4.84 8.67
N SER A 145 29.53 -5.78 8.88
CA SER A 145 30.88 -5.71 8.28
C SER A 145 30.89 -5.87 6.76
N ASN A 146 29.84 -6.47 6.20
CA ASN A 146 29.72 -6.74 4.77
C ASN A 146 28.89 -5.64 4.08
N SER A 147 29.15 -5.43 2.78
CA SER A 147 28.35 -4.51 1.96
C SER A 147 26.89 -4.93 1.80
N THR A 148 26.54 -6.14 2.23
CA THR A 148 25.19 -6.71 2.26
C THR A 148 24.89 -7.22 3.66
N CYS A 149 23.74 -6.86 4.23
CA CYS A 149 23.32 -7.34 5.56
C CYS A 149 22.85 -8.80 5.49
N TYR A 150 23.12 -9.52 6.57
CA TYR A 150 22.53 -10.83 6.87
C TYR A 150 21.61 -10.70 8.07
N PRO A 151 20.47 -11.42 8.13
CA PRO A 151 19.50 -11.29 9.20
C PRO A 151 20.11 -11.43 10.60
N GLU A 152 21.02 -12.40 10.78
CA GLU A 152 21.62 -12.77 12.06
C GLU A 152 22.56 -11.69 12.63
N THR A 153 22.96 -10.72 11.80
CA THR A 153 23.97 -9.71 12.13
C THR A 153 23.46 -8.28 11.95
N CYS A 154 22.20 -8.12 11.54
CA CYS A 154 21.63 -6.82 11.23
C CYS A 154 21.04 -6.18 12.49
N ASP A 155 21.54 -5.00 12.85
CA ASP A 155 21.01 -4.25 13.99
C ASP A 155 19.50 -3.92 13.83
N HIS A 156 19.01 -3.75 12.60
CA HIS A 156 17.57 -3.56 12.34
C HIS A 156 16.73 -4.81 12.65
N VAL A 157 17.27 -6.01 12.43
CA VAL A 157 16.60 -7.26 12.82
C VAL A 157 16.63 -7.42 14.34
N TYR A 158 17.74 -7.08 14.98
CA TYR A 158 17.82 -7.06 16.44
C TYR A 158 16.81 -6.10 17.07
N LEU A 159 16.65 -4.89 16.52
CA LEU A 159 15.64 -3.92 16.98
C LEU A 159 14.23 -4.48 16.82
N PHE A 160 13.90 -5.01 15.64
CA PHE A 160 12.61 -5.64 15.38
C PHE A 160 12.31 -6.79 16.35
N ASP A 161 13.29 -7.69 16.58
CA ASP A 161 13.13 -8.83 17.48
C ASP A 161 12.88 -8.41 18.94
N ASN A 162 13.43 -7.26 19.37
CA ASN A 162 13.16 -6.73 20.71
C ASN A 162 11.76 -6.10 20.83
N ASP A 163 11.27 -5.49 19.76
CA ASP A 163 9.95 -4.86 19.74
C ASP A 163 8.83 -5.92 19.58
N TYR A 164 9.10 -7.03 18.88
CA TYR A 164 8.10 -8.01 18.47
C TYR A 164 8.56 -9.48 18.58
N GLU A 165 8.72 -9.97 19.82
CA GLU A 165 9.17 -11.34 20.09
C GLU A 165 8.25 -12.43 19.47
N ASP A 166 6.93 -12.17 19.44
CA ASP A 166 5.92 -13.12 18.97
C ASP A 166 5.57 -13.00 17.47
N ALA A 167 6.24 -12.13 16.71
CA ALA A 167 5.93 -11.89 15.31
C ALA A 167 6.09 -13.14 14.43
N ARG A 168 5.15 -13.34 13.51
CA ARG A 168 5.17 -14.46 12.56
C ARG A 168 5.19 -14.00 11.11
N ASP A 169 5.64 -14.89 10.24
CA ASP A 169 5.42 -14.75 8.81
C ASP A 169 4.00 -15.16 8.43
N ILE A 170 3.62 -14.87 7.18
CA ILE A 170 2.34 -15.26 6.58
C ILE A 170 2.09 -16.79 6.54
N TYR A 171 3.08 -17.60 6.91
CA TYR A 171 2.99 -19.06 7.03
C TYR A 171 2.98 -19.52 8.51
N GLY A 172 2.89 -18.59 9.46
CA GLY A 172 2.84 -18.86 10.90
C GLY A 172 4.19 -19.19 11.53
N LYS A 173 5.31 -19.06 10.82
CA LYS A 173 6.66 -19.33 11.36
C LYS A 173 7.21 -18.09 12.08
N PRO A 174 7.98 -18.25 13.16
CA PRO A 174 8.60 -17.12 13.86
C PRO A 174 9.46 -16.26 12.94
N MET A 175 9.44 -14.95 13.17
CA MET A 175 10.25 -13.95 12.45
C MET A 175 11.61 -13.68 13.10
N ARG A 176 11.85 -14.18 14.32
CA ARG A 176 13.08 -13.94 15.07
C ARG A 176 14.33 -14.25 14.22
N GLY A 177 15.22 -13.26 14.10
CA GLY A 177 16.46 -13.39 13.34
C GLY A 177 16.26 -13.49 11.83
N ARG A 178 15.12 -13.03 11.28
CA ARG A 178 14.82 -13.07 9.83
C ARG A 178 14.50 -11.66 9.31
N PHE A 179 14.77 -11.43 8.03
CA PHE A 179 14.29 -10.23 7.38
C PHE A 179 12.77 -10.29 7.15
N PRO A 180 12.10 -9.13 7.07
CA PRO A 180 10.67 -9.05 6.76
C PRO A 180 10.36 -9.46 5.30
N TYR A 181 11.40 -9.71 4.49
CA TYR A 181 11.32 -10.07 3.09
C TYR A 181 11.96 -11.43 2.81
N ASP A 182 11.46 -12.12 1.79
CA ASP A 182 12.12 -13.30 1.22
C ASP A 182 13.31 -12.97 0.30
N ASP A 183 13.92 -13.99 -0.29
CA ASP A 183 15.06 -13.86 -1.20
C ASP A 183 14.75 -13.13 -2.52
N LYS A 184 13.45 -12.99 -2.87
CA LYS A 184 12.97 -12.20 -4.00
C LYS A 184 12.57 -10.77 -3.61
N GLY A 185 12.64 -10.43 -2.33
CA GLY A 185 12.22 -9.13 -1.81
C GLY A 185 10.71 -8.99 -1.68
N ARG A 186 9.96 -10.09 -1.55
CA ARG A 186 8.53 -10.09 -1.26
C ARG A 186 8.33 -10.06 0.25
N ILE A 187 7.38 -9.26 0.74
CA ILE A 187 7.06 -9.20 2.17
C ILE A 187 6.51 -10.55 2.62
N ILE A 188 7.10 -11.09 3.69
CA ILE A 188 6.67 -12.32 4.35
C ILE A 188 6.17 -12.06 5.78
N LEU A 189 6.50 -10.90 6.36
CA LEU A 189 6.02 -10.50 7.68
C LEU A 189 4.49 -10.37 7.67
N GLU A 190 3.80 -10.96 8.65
CA GLU A 190 2.34 -10.85 8.78
C GLU A 190 1.89 -9.41 9.10
N GLU A 191 0.62 -9.09 8.87
CA GLU A 191 0.07 -7.74 9.13
C GLU A 191 0.06 -7.37 10.61
N GLY A 192 0.10 -6.08 10.91
CA GLY A 192 0.08 -5.56 12.29
C GLY A 192 1.45 -5.18 12.87
N TYR A 193 2.53 -5.49 12.15
CA TYR A 193 3.91 -5.18 12.54
C TYR A 193 4.54 -4.09 11.66
N LEU A 194 5.41 -3.28 12.26
CA LEU A 194 6.25 -2.32 11.56
C LEU A 194 7.41 -3.02 10.85
N VAL A 195 7.81 -2.50 9.69
CA VAL A 195 8.93 -3.03 8.91
C VAL A 195 10.16 -2.15 9.12
N TYR A 196 11.30 -2.74 9.48
CA TYR A 196 12.54 -2.01 9.80
C TYR A 196 13.54 -2.21 8.66
N GLU A 197 13.65 -1.24 7.77
CA GLU A 197 14.63 -1.28 6.68
C GLU A 197 15.95 -0.62 7.06
N CYS A 198 17.04 -1.07 6.43
CA CYS A 198 18.33 -0.41 6.52
C CYS A 198 18.28 0.96 5.83
N ASN A 199 18.98 1.96 6.37
CA ASN A 199 18.95 3.34 5.87
C ASN A 199 20.34 3.87 5.54
N ARG A 200 20.46 5.16 5.20
CA ARG A 200 21.74 5.77 4.79
C ARG A 200 22.83 5.78 5.88
N MET A 201 22.48 5.57 7.14
CA MET A 201 23.44 5.46 8.25
C MET A 201 24.01 4.04 8.37
N CYS A 202 23.45 3.06 7.67
CA CYS A 202 23.97 1.70 7.63
C CYS A 202 25.25 1.59 6.79
N SER A 203 26.11 0.65 7.16
CA SER A 203 27.31 0.30 6.38
C SER A 203 27.01 -0.50 5.10
N CYS A 204 25.78 -0.99 4.93
CA CYS A 204 25.36 -1.76 3.76
C CYS A 204 24.98 -0.89 2.57
N ASN A 205 25.18 -1.42 1.36
CA ASN A 205 24.90 -0.72 0.11
C ASN A 205 23.41 -0.81 -0.31
N LYS A 206 23.07 -0.19 -1.45
CA LYS A 206 21.71 -0.16 -2.01
C LYS A 206 21.19 -1.53 -2.46
N ALA A 207 22.07 -2.51 -2.67
CA ALA A 207 21.71 -3.88 -3.03
C ALA A 207 21.34 -4.73 -1.81
N CYS A 208 21.41 -4.19 -0.58
CA CYS A 208 20.96 -4.86 0.63
C CYS A 208 19.54 -5.46 0.44
N PRO A 209 19.31 -6.71 0.87
CA PRO A 209 17.98 -7.32 0.83
C PRO A 209 16.97 -6.55 1.70
N ASN A 210 17.42 -5.95 2.80
CA ASN A 210 16.59 -5.15 3.71
C ASN A 210 16.45 -3.66 3.30
N ARG A 211 16.26 -3.43 1.99
CA ARG A 211 16.03 -2.11 1.36
C ARG A 211 15.10 -2.26 0.17
N VAL A 212 13.94 -2.87 0.36
CA VAL A 212 12.99 -3.18 -0.72
C VAL A 212 12.23 -1.93 -1.14
N LEU A 213 11.59 -1.22 -0.21
CA LEU A 213 10.81 -0.02 -0.50
C LEU A 213 11.68 1.06 -1.12
N GLN A 214 12.88 1.25 -0.60
CA GLN A 214 13.87 2.24 -1.09
C GLN A 214 14.32 2.00 -2.55
N LYS A 215 14.04 0.84 -3.15
CA LYS A 215 14.35 0.56 -4.56
C LYS A 215 13.34 1.18 -5.53
N GLY A 216 12.26 1.77 -5.02
CA GLY A 216 11.24 2.44 -5.83
C GLY A 216 10.40 1.47 -6.66
N VAL A 217 9.64 2.00 -7.61
CA VAL A 217 8.75 1.20 -8.45
C VAL A 217 9.56 0.32 -9.40
N ARG A 218 9.36 -1.00 -9.32
CA ARG A 218 10.02 -2.02 -10.16
C ARG A 218 9.06 -2.93 -10.93
N VAL A 219 7.78 -2.85 -10.64
CA VAL A 219 6.72 -3.59 -11.37
C VAL A 219 6.17 -2.72 -12.49
N LYS A 220 5.76 -3.32 -13.60
CA LYS A 220 5.12 -2.57 -14.70
C LYS A 220 3.70 -2.14 -14.31
N LEU A 221 3.45 -0.83 -14.32
CA LEU A 221 2.15 -0.24 -13.96
C LEU A 221 1.61 0.63 -15.09
N GLU A 222 0.30 0.63 -15.25
CA GLU A 222 -0.42 1.46 -16.21
C GLU A 222 -1.50 2.29 -15.50
N VAL A 223 -1.47 3.60 -15.69
CA VAL A 223 -2.58 4.47 -15.33
C VAL A 223 -3.60 4.42 -16.46
N PHE A 224 -4.84 4.07 -16.15
CA PHE A 224 -5.89 3.89 -17.15
C PHE A 224 -7.17 4.61 -16.77
N LYS A 225 -7.92 5.04 -17.78
CA LYS A 225 -9.24 5.64 -17.56
C LYS A 225 -10.22 4.53 -17.18
N THR A 226 -10.83 4.65 -16.00
CA THR A 226 -11.91 3.74 -15.58
C THR A 226 -13.25 4.22 -16.12
N LYS A 227 -14.25 3.33 -16.13
CA LYS A 227 -15.62 3.67 -16.54
C LYS A 227 -16.29 4.67 -15.58
N ASN A 228 -16.14 4.46 -14.26
CA ASN A 228 -16.99 5.11 -13.24
C ASN A 228 -16.23 5.69 -12.03
N LYS A 229 -14.88 5.64 -12.00
CA LYS A 229 -14.06 6.05 -10.84
C LYS A 229 -12.96 7.05 -11.22
N GLY A 230 -13.10 7.73 -12.36
CA GLY A 230 -12.04 8.58 -12.89
C GLY A 230 -10.86 7.75 -13.41
N TRP A 231 -9.66 8.04 -12.94
CA TRP A 231 -8.44 7.33 -13.31
C TRP A 231 -8.13 6.22 -12.31
N GLY A 232 -7.54 5.13 -12.78
CA GLY A 232 -7.14 3.99 -11.98
C GLY A 232 -5.73 3.54 -12.33
N ILE A 233 -5.18 2.64 -11.53
CA ILE A 233 -3.94 1.92 -11.83
C ILE A 233 -4.25 0.44 -12.04
N ARG A 234 -3.57 -0.19 -13.01
CA ARG A 234 -3.56 -1.63 -13.21
C ARG A 234 -2.12 -2.13 -13.41
N ALA A 235 -1.92 -3.41 -13.14
CA ALA A 235 -0.65 -4.07 -13.44
C ALA A 235 -0.51 -4.28 -14.96
N GLY A 236 0.64 -3.92 -15.53
CA GLY A 236 1.00 -4.19 -16.92
C GLY A 236 1.60 -5.58 -17.13
N GLU A 237 1.82 -6.32 -16.04
CA GLU A 237 2.31 -7.69 -16.00
C GLU A 237 1.81 -8.41 -14.73
N PRO A 238 1.86 -9.75 -14.65
CA PRO A 238 1.52 -10.46 -13.41
C PRO A 238 2.42 -10.04 -12.24
N ILE A 239 1.81 -9.66 -11.11
CA ILE A 239 2.51 -9.33 -9.87
C ILE A 239 2.25 -10.44 -8.85
N LEU A 240 3.32 -11.04 -8.33
CA LEU A 240 3.20 -12.10 -7.32
C LEU A 240 2.85 -11.52 -5.96
N SER A 241 2.09 -12.26 -5.15
CA SER A 241 1.76 -11.87 -3.78
C SER A 241 3.01 -11.58 -2.97
N GLY A 242 2.93 -10.56 -2.11
CA GLY A 242 4.00 -10.01 -1.29
C GLY A 242 4.94 -9.06 -2.04
N THR A 243 4.82 -8.91 -3.37
CA THR A 243 5.71 -8.02 -4.13
C THR A 243 5.43 -6.55 -3.79
N PHE A 244 6.48 -5.77 -3.54
CA PHE A 244 6.38 -4.32 -3.40
C PHE A 244 5.95 -3.67 -4.73
N VAL A 245 4.91 -2.84 -4.67
CA VAL A 245 4.31 -2.18 -5.83
C VAL A 245 4.73 -0.72 -5.93
N CYS A 246 4.42 0.07 -4.92
CA CYS A 246 4.82 1.48 -4.82
C CYS A 246 4.68 2.01 -3.38
N GLU A 247 5.28 3.16 -3.11
CA GLU A 247 5.04 3.91 -1.87
C GLU A 247 3.87 4.89 -2.07
N TYR A 248 3.05 5.10 -1.04
CA TYR A 248 2.11 6.21 -0.99
C TYR A 248 2.82 7.49 -0.53
N VAL A 249 3.18 8.34 -1.50
CA VAL A 249 3.94 9.58 -1.26
C VAL A 249 3.09 10.83 -1.47
N GLY A 250 3.41 11.85 -0.68
CA GLY A 250 2.80 13.17 -0.76
C GLY A 250 3.43 14.13 0.25
N ILE A 251 2.71 15.17 0.65
CA ILE A 251 3.14 16.05 1.74
C ILE A 251 2.78 15.40 3.07
N LEU A 252 3.79 15.02 3.85
CA LEU A 252 3.63 14.57 5.24
C LEU A 252 3.45 15.79 6.14
N GLY A 253 2.33 15.85 6.86
CA GLY A 253 2.02 16.94 7.79
C GLY A 253 1.42 16.43 9.09
N LYS A 254 1.48 17.28 10.13
CA LYS A 254 0.71 17.11 11.37
C LYS A 254 -0.64 17.79 11.20
N GLN A 255 -1.73 17.09 11.52
CA GLN A 255 -3.03 17.72 11.65
C GLN A 255 -3.48 17.68 13.09
N GLU A 256 -3.68 18.86 13.66
CA GLU A 256 -4.62 19.02 14.75
C GLU A 256 -6.02 18.71 14.21
N ALA A 257 -6.82 17.92 14.95
CA ALA A 257 -8.12 17.42 14.49
C ALA A 257 -9.06 18.52 13.96
N ASN A 258 -8.87 19.77 14.42
CA ASN A 258 -9.66 20.93 14.03
C ASN A 258 -9.39 21.48 12.61
N TYR A 259 -8.26 21.14 11.97
CA TYR A 259 -7.87 21.75 10.69
C TYR A 259 -8.46 21.07 9.44
N ARG A 260 -8.97 19.82 9.58
CA ARG A 260 -9.64 19.08 8.50
C ARG A 260 -10.94 19.76 8.02
N LEU A 261 -11.70 20.32 8.95
CA LEU A 261 -12.99 20.96 8.67
C LEU A 261 -12.86 22.34 8.01
N THR A 262 -11.77 23.06 8.28
CA THR A 262 -11.62 24.47 7.89
C THR A 262 -10.97 24.66 6.52
N ARG A 263 -10.08 23.76 6.06
CA ARG A 263 -9.32 23.95 4.82
C ARG A 263 -9.92 23.33 3.57
N TYR A 264 -10.60 22.19 3.69
CA TYR A 264 -11.02 21.38 2.54
C TYR A 264 -12.55 21.20 2.40
N GLY A 265 -13.33 21.70 3.37
CA GLY A 265 -14.77 21.44 3.43
C GLY A 265 -15.10 19.95 3.59
N ARG A 266 -16.39 19.57 3.48
CA ARG A 266 -16.85 18.17 3.62
C ARG A 266 -16.38 17.22 2.51
N ASP A 267 -15.87 17.75 1.39
CA ASP A 267 -15.65 17.00 0.14
C ASP A 267 -14.17 16.94 -0.32
N GLY A 268 -13.22 17.52 0.40
CA GLY A 268 -11.86 17.77 -0.11
C GLY A 268 -10.72 16.86 0.36
N CYS A 269 -10.99 15.61 0.78
CA CYS A 269 -9.97 14.73 1.39
C CYS A 269 -9.58 13.50 0.55
N ASN A 270 -9.84 13.49 -0.77
CA ASN A 270 -9.71 12.28 -1.61
C ASN A 270 -8.28 11.71 -1.71
N TYR A 271 -7.25 12.50 -1.41
CA TYR A 271 -5.85 12.12 -1.51
C TYR A 271 -5.12 12.19 -0.16
N MET A 272 -5.86 12.05 0.94
CA MET A 272 -5.30 12.04 2.29
C MET A 272 -5.17 10.61 2.80
N PHE A 273 -3.99 10.24 3.25
CA PHE A 273 -3.73 8.98 3.94
C PHE A 273 -3.39 9.25 5.41
N ASN A 274 -4.02 8.53 6.34
CA ASN A 274 -3.72 8.63 7.76
C ASN A 274 -2.62 7.63 8.12
N VAL A 275 -1.50 8.10 8.64
CA VAL A 275 -0.38 7.23 9.01
C VAL A 275 -0.76 6.35 10.22
N ASP A 276 -1.63 6.81 11.12
CA ASP A 276 -1.91 6.13 12.40
C ASP A 276 -2.82 4.87 12.30
N SER A 277 -3.26 4.48 11.10
CA SER A 277 -4.39 3.55 10.94
C SER A 277 -4.11 2.05 11.15
N HIS A 278 -2.86 1.60 11.34
CA HIS A 278 -2.57 0.15 11.34
C HIS A 278 -1.68 -0.43 12.45
N ILE A 279 -1.20 0.35 13.43
CA ILE A 279 -0.36 -0.23 14.50
C ILE A 279 -1.24 -0.75 15.65
N ASN A 280 -0.97 -1.97 16.11
CA ASN A 280 -1.41 -2.48 17.41
C ASN A 280 -0.65 -1.82 18.59
N ASP A 281 -0.30 -0.54 18.44
CA ASP A 281 0.47 0.17 19.43
C ASP A 281 -0.48 0.75 20.50
N MET A 282 -0.10 0.52 21.76
CA MET A 282 -0.75 1.04 22.95
C MET A 282 -0.77 2.58 22.97
N SER A 283 0.01 3.25 22.10
CA SER A 283 -0.04 4.71 21.87
C SER A 283 -1.40 5.22 21.39
N ARG A 284 -2.26 4.37 20.80
CA ARG A 284 -3.63 4.72 20.41
C ARG A 284 -4.53 5.20 21.56
N LEU A 285 -4.16 4.90 22.81
CA LEU A 285 -4.96 5.23 24.00
C LEU A 285 -4.67 6.63 24.57
N ILE A 286 -3.75 7.39 23.96
CA ILE A 286 -3.45 8.75 24.42
C ILE A 286 -4.32 9.74 23.65
N GLU A 287 -5.44 10.14 24.24
CA GLU A 287 -6.23 11.26 23.76
C GLU A 287 -5.37 12.54 23.68
N GLY A 288 -5.34 13.20 22.52
CA GLY A 288 -4.65 14.48 22.30
C GLY A 288 -3.34 14.44 21.52
N GLN A 289 -2.92 13.28 20.98
CA GLN A 289 -1.74 13.20 20.12
C GLN A 289 -2.04 13.65 18.68
N ALA A 290 -1.14 14.45 18.10
CA ALA A 290 -1.28 14.97 16.74
C ALA A 290 -1.26 13.83 15.72
N ARG A 291 -2.27 13.77 14.84
CA ARG A 291 -2.36 12.75 13.79
C ARG A 291 -1.52 13.15 12.59
N TYR A 292 -0.77 12.20 12.05
CA TYR A 292 0.03 12.43 10.86
C TYR A 292 -0.71 11.99 9.60
N PHE A 293 -0.60 12.79 8.54
CA PHE A 293 -1.23 12.50 7.27
C PHE A 293 -0.30 12.77 6.10
N ILE A 294 -0.52 12.04 5.02
CA ILE A 294 0.13 12.26 3.74
C ILE A 294 -0.93 12.83 2.78
N ASP A 295 -0.71 14.04 2.25
CA ASP A 295 -1.56 14.69 1.25
C ASP A 295 -0.93 14.58 -0.15
N ALA A 296 -1.51 13.72 -0.99
CA ALA A 296 -1.06 13.48 -2.37
C ALA A 296 -1.75 14.37 -3.43
N SER A 297 -2.41 15.46 -3.00
CA SER A 297 -3.19 16.33 -3.91
C SER A 297 -2.32 17.12 -4.88
N LYS A 298 -1.20 17.71 -4.39
CA LYS A 298 -0.29 18.55 -5.19
C LYS A 298 1.00 17.85 -5.58
N TYR A 299 1.49 16.97 -4.71
CA TYR A 299 2.70 16.19 -4.92
C TYR A 299 2.36 14.74 -4.63
N GLY A 300 2.70 13.83 -5.53
CA GLY A 300 2.51 12.39 -5.31
C GLY A 300 3.14 11.59 -6.43
N ASN A 301 3.08 10.26 -6.35
CA ASN A 301 3.52 9.36 -7.42
C ASN A 301 2.31 8.63 -8.01
N VAL A 302 2.56 7.49 -8.66
CA VAL A 302 1.53 6.62 -9.23
C VAL A 302 0.48 6.14 -8.21
N SER A 303 0.82 6.05 -6.92
CA SER A 303 -0.10 5.55 -5.87
C SER A 303 -1.38 6.37 -5.73
N ARG A 304 -1.35 7.65 -6.10
CA ARG A 304 -2.53 8.54 -6.06
C ARG A 304 -3.66 8.10 -6.99
N PHE A 305 -3.37 7.24 -7.97
CA PHE A 305 -4.34 6.67 -8.90
C PHE A 305 -4.91 5.33 -8.42
N ILE A 306 -4.53 4.85 -7.23
CA ILE A 306 -5.11 3.66 -6.63
C ILE A 306 -6.54 3.97 -6.19
N ASN A 307 -7.49 3.20 -6.74
CA ASN A 307 -8.88 3.31 -6.37
C ASN A 307 -9.19 2.45 -5.14
N HIS A 308 -10.14 2.92 -4.33
CA HIS A 308 -10.70 2.13 -3.26
C HIS A 308 -11.47 0.90 -3.80
N SER A 309 -11.28 -0.24 -3.13
CA SER A 309 -12.03 -1.47 -3.33
C SER A 309 -12.47 -2.04 -1.97
N CYS A 310 -13.69 -2.55 -1.94
CA CYS A 310 -14.25 -3.26 -0.79
C CYS A 310 -13.62 -4.67 -0.65
N SER A 311 -12.90 -5.15 -1.67
CA SER A 311 -12.01 -6.32 -1.64
C SER A 311 -10.69 -5.91 -2.33
N PRO A 312 -9.73 -5.34 -1.58
CA PRO A 312 -8.47 -4.86 -2.14
C PRO A 312 -7.53 -6.02 -2.47
N ASN A 313 -6.61 -5.75 -3.38
CA ASN A 313 -5.52 -6.64 -3.78
C ASN A 313 -4.15 -6.01 -3.51
N LEU A 314 -4.11 -5.01 -2.63
CA LEU A 314 -2.90 -4.40 -2.10
C LEU A 314 -3.08 -4.21 -0.60
N VAL A 315 -2.01 -4.45 0.14
CA VAL A 315 -1.91 -4.21 1.59
C VAL A 315 -0.92 -3.08 1.81
N ASN A 316 -1.27 -2.14 2.70
CA ASN A 316 -0.34 -1.10 3.11
C ASN A 316 0.52 -1.61 4.30
N ARG A 317 1.80 -1.25 4.30
CA ARG A 317 2.75 -1.55 5.38
C ARG A 317 3.49 -0.28 5.76
N GLN A 318 3.62 -0.06 7.06
CA GLN A 318 4.45 1.01 7.59
C GLN A 318 5.90 0.55 7.65
N VAL A 319 6.79 1.30 7.00
CA VAL A 319 8.20 0.97 6.86
C VAL A 319 9.04 2.10 7.46
N LEU A 320 9.82 1.77 8.48
CA LEU A 320 10.79 2.65 9.10
C LEU A 320 12.08 2.63 8.28
N VAL A 321 12.47 3.79 7.78
CA VAL A 321 13.72 3.99 7.01
C VAL A 321 14.53 5.10 7.65
N ASP A 322 14.06 6.34 7.51
CA ASP A 322 14.79 7.54 7.95
C ASP A 322 14.57 7.91 9.42
N SER A 323 13.64 7.28 10.11
CA SER A 323 13.29 7.58 11.50
C SER A 323 12.70 6.35 12.17
N MET A 324 12.97 6.18 13.46
CA MET A 324 12.31 5.19 14.31
C MET A 324 10.94 5.67 14.81
N ASP A 325 10.57 6.92 14.53
CA ASP A 325 9.23 7.45 14.78
C ASP A 325 8.23 6.86 13.78
N CYS A 326 7.33 6.01 14.28
CA CYS A 326 6.30 5.35 13.48
C CYS A 326 5.34 6.33 12.80
N HIS A 327 5.16 7.53 13.33
CA HIS A 327 4.33 8.57 12.70
C HIS A 327 4.97 9.15 11.42
N ARG A 328 6.27 8.91 11.22
CA ARG A 328 7.03 9.27 10.02
C ARG A 328 7.33 8.06 9.14
N ALA A 329 6.69 6.93 9.41
CA ALA A 329 6.87 5.73 8.60
C ALA A 329 6.47 5.97 7.14
N HIS A 330 7.23 5.38 6.23
CA HIS A 330 6.85 5.28 4.83
C HIS A 330 5.68 4.32 4.69
N ILE A 331 4.77 4.60 3.76
CA ILE A 331 3.60 3.75 3.50
C ILE A 331 3.86 2.95 2.22
N GLY A 332 4.40 1.74 2.36
CA GLY A 332 4.61 0.84 1.25
C GLY A 332 3.36 0.04 0.90
N LEU A 333 3.07 -0.15 -0.39
CA LEU A 333 1.96 -0.96 -0.88
C LEU A 333 2.50 -2.25 -1.49
N TYR A 334 1.96 -3.38 -1.05
CA TYR A 334 2.41 -4.73 -1.41
C TYR A 334 1.22 -5.55 -1.94
N ALA A 335 1.47 -6.44 -2.91
CA ALA A 335 0.46 -7.27 -3.57
C ALA A 335 -0.10 -8.43 -2.72
#